data_AF-A0A945ZRQ8-F1
#
_entry.id   AF-A0A945ZRQ8-F1
#
_cell.length_a   1.000
_cell.length_b   1.000
_cell.length_c   1.000
_cell.angle_alpha   90.00
_cell.angle_beta   90.00
_cell.angle_gamma   90.00
#
_symmetry.space_group_name_H-M   'P 1'
#
loop_
_entity.id
_entity.type
_entity.pdbx_description
1 polymer ?
#
loop_
_entity_poly.entity_id
_entity_poly.type
_entity_poly.pdbx_seq_one_letter_code
_entity_poly.pdbx_strand_id
1 'polypeptide(L)'
;MIQNLLTEVIKASGIDVHTRGDCELLSALILVETDMFVSYNTLRRLFGLAEGGKPRQQTLDVLSKFCGYDGYRNFCVDQPKLSLWKQREELYLLLSLGDASSAISFFEGVDNDLVKLELLVTVFRESYVSNQDDFIISLLNAGCYELDRHAYTYQIHTAIALGLIIRKHPLENRIPLLSNPHFVESIYLRLIDYSALNGYYGEWTHLLQNQPISVECQIFIACLERLKSFLNQTTIPNWNWAELPRQELHPALKGRIFTVQLLENESPSFDDLWKSTFGGIDETYFELSAFIEPSTFALATGHRELATWLIQKVQINESALQQFQLHDLHVHFLMQAMCALFDDRLRDAQFWMSRFDENELRRPCFYDFLLFPVRRLQAELNDDAFIYPTEVREMAVKLGHPWFSEDLWNSFFTPSRIPIKAPGPNDSPH
;
A
#
# COMPACT_ATOMS: atom_id res chain seq x y z
N MET A 1 -14.08 19.19 -16.74
CA MET A 1 -15.46 19.41 -16.24
C MET A 1 -16.31 20.27 -17.15
N ILE A 2 -15.95 21.53 -17.46
CA ILE A 2 -16.75 22.35 -18.41
C ILE A 2 -16.87 21.65 -19.76
N GLN A 3 -15.77 21.11 -20.30
CA GLN A 3 -15.81 20.35 -21.55
C GLN A 3 -16.77 19.15 -21.48
N ASN A 4 -16.74 18.38 -20.38
CA ASN A 4 -17.64 17.25 -20.17
C ASN A 4 -19.11 17.70 -20.15
N LEU A 5 -19.41 18.87 -19.55
CA LEU A 5 -20.76 19.44 -19.59
C LEU A 5 -21.18 19.76 -21.01
N LEU A 6 -20.31 20.37 -21.81
CA LEU A 6 -20.59 20.66 -23.22
C LEU A 6 -20.82 19.39 -24.03
N THR A 7 -20.06 18.32 -23.78
CA THR A 7 -20.30 17.01 -24.38
C THR A 7 -21.66 16.43 -23.99
N GLU A 8 -22.08 16.54 -22.73
CA GLU A 8 -23.41 16.11 -22.31
C GLU A 8 -24.53 16.98 -22.89
N VAL A 9 -24.30 18.28 -23.10
CA VAL A 9 -25.24 19.17 -23.80
C VAL A 9 -25.42 18.73 -25.25
N ILE A 10 -24.34 18.37 -25.94
CA ILE A 10 -24.42 17.81 -27.31
C ILE A 10 -25.23 16.52 -27.31
N LYS A 11 -24.96 15.58 -26.38
CA LYS A 11 -25.71 14.32 -26.28
C LYS A 11 -27.20 14.53 -25.97
N ALA A 12 -27.52 15.42 -25.02
CA ALA A 12 -28.90 15.71 -24.63
C ALA A 12 -29.68 16.43 -25.74
N SER A 13 -29.01 17.30 -26.50
CA SER A 13 -29.64 18.04 -27.60
C SER A 13 -29.70 17.26 -28.92
N GLY A 14 -28.79 16.32 -29.14
CA GLY A 14 -28.57 15.69 -30.45
C GLY A 14 -28.01 16.65 -31.51
N ILE A 15 -27.47 17.80 -31.11
CA ILE A 15 -26.95 18.83 -32.03
C ILE A 15 -25.43 18.86 -31.95
N ASP A 16 -24.76 18.50 -33.05
CA ASP A 16 -23.33 18.75 -33.23
C ASP A 16 -23.08 20.23 -33.54
N VAL A 17 -22.45 20.94 -32.61
CA VAL A 17 -22.29 22.40 -32.70
C VAL A 17 -21.04 22.77 -33.50
N HIS A 18 -21.22 23.21 -34.75
CA HIS A 18 -20.13 23.65 -35.63
C HIS A 18 -20.29 25.07 -36.16
N THR A 19 -21.50 25.60 -36.13
CA THR A 19 -21.86 26.86 -36.77
C THR A 19 -22.63 27.77 -35.82
N ARG A 20 -22.82 29.01 -36.25
CA ARG A 20 -23.71 29.96 -35.57
C ARG A 20 -25.15 29.44 -35.52
N GLY A 21 -25.64 28.79 -36.58
CA GLY A 21 -27.02 28.29 -36.65
C GLY A 21 -27.28 27.22 -35.60
N ASP A 22 -26.32 26.33 -35.38
CA ASP A 22 -26.41 25.27 -34.36
C ASP A 22 -26.52 25.86 -32.96
N CYS A 23 -25.79 26.96 -32.69
CA CYS A 23 -25.90 27.68 -31.42
C CYS A 23 -27.25 28.38 -31.24
N GLU A 24 -27.86 28.89 -32.32
CA GLU A 24 -29.20 29.50 -32.28
C GLU A 24 -30.26 28.44 -31.99
N LEU A 25 -30.16 27.28 -32.63
CA LEU A 25 -31.03 26.13 -32.39
C LEU A 25 -30.90 25.61 -30.96
N LEU A 26 -29.67 25.41 -30.48
CA LEU A 26 -29.40 24.96 -29.12
C LEU A 26 -29.89 25.97 -28.08
N SER A 27 -29.71 27.28 -28.33
CA SER A 27 -30.22 28.35 -27.46
C SER A 27 -31.75 28.28 -27.32
N ALA A 28 -32.46 28.06 -28.43
CA ALA A 28 -33.91 27.91 -28.42
C ALA A 28 -34.34 26.63 -27.69
N LEU A 29 -33.65 25.51 -27.92
CA LEU A 29 -33.94 24.24 -27.27
C LEU A 29 -33.76 24.31 -25.74
N ILE A 30 -32.65 24.90 -25.26
CA ILE A 30 -32.42 25.12 -23.83
C ILE A 30 -33.53 25.96 -23.22
N LEU A 31 -33.97 27.02 -23.90
CA LEU A 31 -35.06 27.87 -23.41
C LEU A 31 -36.37 27.08 -23.29
N VAL A 32 -36.68 26.23 -24.28
CA VAL A 32 -37.90 25.41 -24.28
C VAL A 32 -37.90 24.40 -23.14
N GLU A 33 -36.78 23.69 -22.94
CA GLU A 33 -36.70 22.60 -21.96
C GLU A 33 -36.53 23.10 -20.51
N THR A 34 -35.90 24.26 -20.31
CA THR A 34 -35.52 24.72 -18.97
C THR A 34 -36.19 26.01 -18.52
N ASP A 35 -36.93 26.68 -19.42
CA ASP A 35 -37.49 28.04 -19.22
C ASP A 35 -36.42 29.09 -18.85
N MET A 36 -35.16 28.83 -19.17
CA MET A 36 -34.04 29.73 -18.90
C MET A 36 -33.27 30.06 -20.17
N PHE A 37 -32.97 31.34 -20.35
CA PHE A 37 -32.30 31.82 -21.56
C PHE A 37 -30.78 31.80 -21.43
N VAL A 38 -30.12 31.15 -22.40
CA VAL A 38 -28.68 31.28 -22.66
C VAL A 38 -28.51 31.77 -24.09
N SER A 39 -27.88 32.94 -24.29
CA SER A 39 -27.72 33.52 -25.62
C SER A 39 -26.86 32.64 -26.54
N TYR A 40 -27.21 32.58 -27.83
CA TYR A 40 -26.41 31.86 -28.84
C TYR A 40 -24.96 32.37 -28.91
N ASN A 41 -24.72 33.66 -28.66
CA ASN A 41 -23.36 34.23 -28.58
C ASN A 41 -22.57 33.68 -27.39
N THR A 42 -23.24 33.40 -26.26
CA THR A 42 -22.61 32.73 -25.12
C THR A 42 -22.24 31.29 -25.47
N LEU A 43 -23.13 30.56 -26.14
CA LEU A 43 -22.86 29.19 -26.61
C LEU A 43 -21.71 29.17 -27.62
N ARG A 44 -21.69 30.10 -28.60
CA ARG A 44 -20.57 30.25 -29.55
C ARG A 44 -19.22 30.38 -28.85
N ARG A 45 -19.14 31.14 -27.76
CA ARG A 45 -17.90 31.29 -26.97
C ARG A 45 -17.54 30.00 -26.24
N LEU A 46 -18.53 29.34 -25.64
CA LEU A 46 -18.33 28.07 -24.92
C LEU A 46 -17.81 26.95 -25.83
N PHE A 47 -18.33 26.86 -27.05
CA PHE A 47 -17.91 25.87 -28.05
C PHE A 47 -16.72 26.32 -28.91
N GLY A 48 -16.06 27.45 -28.60
CA GLY A 48 -14.86 27.90 -29.30
C GLY A 48 -15.08 28.52 -30.69
N LEU A 49 -16.32 28.87 -31.07
CA LEU A 49 -16.68 29.53 -32.33
C LEU A 49 -16.56 31.07 -32.30
N ALA A 50 -16.14 31.63 -31.17
CA ALA A 50 -15.85 33.05 -30.97
C ALA A 50 -14.95 33.25 -29.74
N GLU A 51 -14.18 34.34 -29.70
CA GLU A 51 -13.40 34.70 -28.51
C GLU A 51 -14.31 34.95 -27.30
N GLY A 52 -13.91 34.37 -26.16
CA GLY A 52 -14.67 34.43 -24.93
C GLY A 52 -13.79 34.38 -23.68
N GLY A 53 -14.37 34.83 -22.57
CA GLY A 53 -13.78 34.70 -21.23
C GLY A 53 -14.37 33.54 -20.44
N LYS A 54 -14.03 33.44 -19.15
CA LYS A 54 -14.57 32.42 -18.25
C LYS A 54 -16.12 32.46 -18.22
N PRO A 55 -16.79 31.31 -18.40
CA PRO A 55 -18.25 31.27 -18.38
C PRO A 55 -18.79 31.60 -16.99
N ARG A 56 -19.99 32.22 -16.96
CA ARG A 56 -20.68 32.57 -15.72
C ARG A 56 -21.26 31.31 -15.08
N GLN A 57 -21.25 31.24 -13.75
CA GLN A 57 -21.82 30.15 -12.98
C GLN A 57 -23.28 29.87 -13.37
N GLN A 58 -24.10 30.92 -13.49
CA GLN A 58 -25.49 30.80 -13.92
C GLN A 58 -25.64 30.12 -15.29
N THR A 59 -24.76 30.40 -16.24
CA THR A 59 -24.78 29.73 -17.55
C THR A 59 -24.49 28.24 -17.40
N LEU A 60 -23.50 27.88 -16.58
CA LEU A 60 -23.18 26.48 -16.30
C LEU A 60 -24.32 25.77 -15.59
N ASP A 61 -25.02 26.44 -14.66
CA ASP A 61 -26.18 25.87 -13.97
C ASP A 61 -27.35 25.61 -14.93
N VAL A 62 -27.62 26.53 -15.86
CA VAL A 62 -28.66 26.34 -16.89
C VAL A 62 -28.33 25.16 -17.80
N LEU A 63 -27.08 25.07 -18.28
CA LEU A 63 -26.63 23.95 -19.11
C LEU A 63 -26.69 22.62 -18.35
N SER A 64 -26.37 22.63 -17.06
CA SER A 64 -26.46 21.42 -16.23
C SER A 64 -27.91 20.96 -16.03
N LYS A 65 -28.83 21.92 -15.83
CA LYS A 65 -30.28 21.65 -15.79
C LYS A 65 -30.82 21.11 -17.10
N PHE A 66 -30.34 21.63 -18.22
CA PHE A 66 -30.65 21.08 -19.54
C PHE A 66 -30.20 19.61 -19.68
N CYS A 67 -29.07 19.23 -19.07
CA CYS A 67 -28.60 17.84 -19.00
C CYS A 67 -29.26 16.99 -17.89
N GLY A 68 -30.29 17.50 -17.19
CA GLY A 68 -31.01 16.75 -16.15
C GLY A 68 -30.43 16.82 -14.73
N TYR A 69 -29.49 17.73 -14.46
CA TYR A 69 -28.91 17.94 -13.13
C TYR A 69 -29.48 19.19 -12.44
N ASP A 70 -29.54 19.23 -11.11
CA ASP A 70 -30.07 20.41 -10.38
C ASP A 70 -29.24 21.70 -10.56
N GLY A 71 -27.98 21.58 -10.99
CA GLY A 71 -27.06 22.68 -11.25
C GLY A 71 -25.64 22.19 -11.52
N TYR A 72 -24.71 23.11 -11.77
CA TYR A 72 -23.34 22.74 -12.16
C TYR A 72 -22.55 22.05 -11.06
N ARG A 73 -22.81 22.41 -9.79
CA ARG A 73 -22.23 21.72 -8.65
C ARG A 73 -22.63 20.24 -8.62
N ASN A 74 -23.92 19.94 -8.83
CA ASN A 74 -24.43 18.57 -8.87
C ASN A 74 -23.83 17.81 -10.06
N PHE A 75 -23.83 18.41 -11.24
CA PHE A 75 -23.14 17.85 -12.41
C PHE A 75 -21.69 17.47 -12.10
N CYS A 76 -20.94 18.35 -11.42
CA CYS A 76 -19.54 18.09 -11.10
C CYS A 76 -19.33 16.93 -10.11
N VAL A 77 -20.33 16.63 -9.28
CA VAL A 77 -20.28 15.54 -8.29
C VAL A 77 -20.79 14.22 -8.89
N ASP A 78 -21.85 14.28 -9.70
CA ASP A 78 -22.59 13.11 -10.13
C ASP A 78 -22.06 12.55 -11.46
N GLN A 79 -21.68 13.41 -12.41
CA GLN A 79 -21.21 12.96 -13.73
C GLN A 79 -19.95 12.06 -13.65
N PRO A 80 -18.92 12.36 -12.82
CA PRO A 80 -17.79 11.46 -12.68
C PRO A 80 -18.18 10.06 -12.16
N LYS A 81 -19.16 9.98 -11.25
CA LYS A 81 -19.66 8.71 -10.71
C LYS A 81 -20.40 7.91 -11.77
N LEU A 82 -21.27 8.58 -12.54
CA LEU A 82 -22.01 7.94 -13.63
C LEU A 82 -21.07 7.44 -14.73
N SER A 83 -20.03 8.21 -15.06
CA SER A 83 -18.98 7.79 -15.99
C SER A 83 -18.25 6.54 -15.49
N LEU A 84 -17.89 6.50 -14.21
CA LEU A 84 -17.26 5.32 -13.60
C LEU A 84 -18.19 4.11 -13.61
N TRP A 85 -19.49 4.29 -13.36
CA TRP A 85 -20.47 3.20 -13.44
C TRP A 85 -20.54 2.60 -14.85
N LYS A 86 -20.60 3.42 -15.89
CA LYS A 86 -20.59 2.94 -17.28
C LYS A 86 -19.31 2.17 -17.62
N GLN A 87 -18.15 2.68 -17.20
CA GLN A 87 -16.87 1.98 -17.37
C GLN A 87 -16.86 0.63 -16.65
N ARG A 88 -17.44 0.54 -15.44
CA ARG A 88 -17.56 -0.73 -14.71
C ARG A 88 -18.49 -1.72 -15.42
N GLU A 89 -19.64 -1.28 -15.91
CA GLU A 89 -20.58 -2.14 -16.66
C GLU A 89 -19.92 -2.75 -17.90
N GLU A 90 -19.20 -1.93 -18.68
CA GLU A 90 -18.42 -2.40 -19.82
C GLU A 90 -17.35 -3.41 -19.40
N LEU A 91 -16.59 -3.09 -18.35
CA LEU A 91 -15.55 -3.97 -17.82
C LEU A 91 -16.10 -5.33 -17.34
N TYR A 92 -17.24 -5.34 -16.65
CA TYR A 92 -17.88 -6.58 -16.20
C TYR A 92 -18.32 -7.46 -17.36
N LEU A 93 -18.82 -6.86 -18.46
CA LEU A 93 -19.12 -7.60 -19.66
C LEU A 93 -17.85 -8.23 -20.26
N LEU A 94 -16.77 -7.48 -20.36
CA LEU A 94 -15.48 -7.99 -20.87
C LEU A 94 -14.94 -9.16 -20.03
N LEU A 95 -15.04 -9.06 -18.70
CA LEU A 95 -14.67 -10.14 -17.77
C LEU A 95 -15.51 -11.40 -17.95
N SER A 96 -16.83 -11.24 -18.13
CA SER A 96 -17.75 -12.36 -18.33
C SER A 96 -17.47 -13.13 -19.64
N LEU A 97 -16.94 -12.43 -20.65
CA LEU A 97 -16.57 -13.00 -21.93
C LEU A 97 -15.15 -13.58 -21.93
N GLY A 98 -14.31 -13.20 -20.97
CA GLY A 98 -12.90 -13.61 -20.91
C GLY A 98 -12.04 -13.02 -22.04
N ASP A 99 -12.46 -11.91 -22.65
CA ASP A 99 -11.77 -11.29 -23.79
C ASP A 99 -10.67 -10.33 -23.32
N ALA A 100 -9.46 -10.88 -23.15
CA ALA A 100 -8.31 -10.10 -22.72
C ALA A 100 -7.92 -9.00 -23.71
N SER A 101 -8.08 -9.22 -25.02
CA SER A 101 -7.71 -8.23 -26.05
C SER A 101 -8.58 -6.99 -25.94
N SER A 102 -9.89 -7.18 -25.82
CA SER A 102 -10.83 -6.07 -25.65
C SER A 102 -10.66 -5.37 -24.30
N ALA A 103 -10.32 -6.11 -23.23
CA ALA A 103 -9.99 -5.51 -21.94
C ALA A 103 -8.71 -4.65 -21.98
N ILE A 104 -7.69 -5.06 -22.73
CA ILE A 104 -6.48 -4.25 -22.96
C ILE A 104 -6.86 -2.93 -23.64
N SER A 105 -7.61 -2.98 -24.75
CA SER A 105 -8.06 -1.78 -25.46
C SER A 105 -8.94 -0.88 -24.60
N PHE A 106 -9.78 -1.46 -23.74
CA PHE A 106 -10.54 -0.70 -22.74
C PHE A 106 -9.61 0.08 -21.80
N PHE A 107 -8.59 -0.57 -21.24
CA PHE A 107 -7.64 0.06 -20.32
C PHE A 107 -6.70 1.08 -20.98
N GLU A 108 -6.44 0.96 -22.29
CA GLU A 108 -5.76 1.99 -23.08
C GLU A 108 -6.59 3.28 -23.20
N GLY A 109 -7.92 3.17 -23.18
CA GLY A 109 -8.85 4.31 -23.25
C GLY A 109 -9.20 4.97 -21.91
N VAL A 110 -8.73 4.44 -20.77
CA VAL A 110 -8.97 5.04 -19.45
C VAL A 110 -7.90 6.10 -19.15
N ASP A 111 -8.27 7.37 -19.32
CA ASP A 111 -7.34 8.51 -19.14
C ASP A 111 -6.94 8.79 -17.68
N ASN A 112 -7.79 8.44 -16.70
CA ASN A 112 -7.54 8.75 -15.30
C ASN A 112 -6.82 7.58 -14.62
N ASP A 113 -5.55 7.79 -14.26
CA ASP A 113 -4.69 6.77 -13.65
C ASP A 113 -5.26 6.15 -12.36
N LEU A 114 -5.92 6.94 -11.50
CA LEU A 114 -6.51 6.42 -10.26
C LEU A 114 -7.75 5.57 -10.53
N VAL A 115 -8.58 5.99 -11.49
CA VAL A 115 -9.73 5.20 -11.96
C VAL A 115 -9.23 3.90 -12.61
N LYS A 116 -8.20 3.99 -13.46
CA LYS A 116 -7.57 2.82 -14.08
C LYS A 116 -7.08 1.84 -13.03
N LEU A 117 -6.39 2.31 -11.99
CA LEU A 117 -5.92 1.49 -10.87
C LEU A 117 -7.09 0.81 -10.13
N GLU A 118 -8.16 1.55 -9.83
CA GLU A 118 -9.35 1.02 -9.15
C GLU A 118 -10.03 -0.10 -9.97
N LEU A 119 -10.15 0.11 -11.28
CA LEU A 119 -10.70 -0.88 -12.21
C LEU A 119 -9.79 -2.11 -12.33
N LEU A 120 -8.46 -1.92 -12.41
CA LEU A 120 -7.48 -3.02 -12.42
C LEU A 120 -7.54 -3.86 -11.13
N VAL A 121 -7.64 -3.23 -9.96
CA VAL A 121 -7.82 -3.94 -8.69
C VAL A 121 -9.08 -4.80 -8.73
N THR A 122 -10.17 -4.27 -9.29
CA THR A 122 -11.43 -5.02 -9.43
C THR A 122 -11.25 -6.23 -10.33
N VAL A 123 -10.67 -6.03 -11.52
CA VAL A 123 -10.40 -7.09 -12.51
C VAL A 123 -9.50 -8.17 -11.94
N PHE A 124 -8.34 -7.81 -11.40
CA PHE A 124 -7.40 -8.80 -10.89
C PHE A 124 -8.03 -9.62 -9.76
N ARG A 125 -8.82 -8.99 -8.88
CA ARG A 125 -9.50 -9.68 -7.80
C ARG A 125 -10.57 -10.64 -8.32
N GLU A 126 -11.41 -10.20 -9.26
CA GLU A 126 -12.50 -11.01 -9.82
C GLU A 126 -11.97 -12.16 -10.68
N SER A 127 -11.02 -11.87 -11.58
CA SER A 127 -10.36 -12.88 -12.41
C SER A 127 -9.62 -13.90 -11.55
N TYR A 128 -8.96 -13.48 -10.46
CA TYR A 128 -8.27 -14.41 -9.57
C TYR A 128 -9.26 -15.35 -8.89
N VAL A 129 -10.35 -14.83 -8.31
CA VAL A 129 -11.40 -15.66 -7.69
C VAL A 129 -12.05 -16.61 -8.70
N SER A 130 -12.19 -16.16 -9.95
CA SER A 130 -12.79 -16.93 -11.04
C SER A 130 -11.82 -17.91 -11.73
N ASN A 131 -10.58 -18.06 -11.22
CA ASN A 131 -9.51 -18.88 -11.80
C ASN A 131 -9.14 -18.50 -13.25
N GLN A 132 -9.27 -17.23 -13.61
CA GLN A 132 -8.89 -16.68 -14.91
C GLN A 132 -7.45 -16.12 -14.88
N ASP A 133 -6.48 -16.95 -14.48
CA ASP A 133 -5.09 -16.52 -14.30
C ASP A 133 -4.45 -16.03 -15.61
N ASP A 134 -4.75 -16.68 -16.74
CA ASP A 134 -4.26 -16.29 -18.07
C ASP A 134 -4.76 -14.90 -18.51
N PHE A 135 -5.95 -14.50 -18.06
CA PHE A 135 -6.50 -13.18 -18.32
C PHE A 135 -5.68 -12.11 -17.58
N ILE A 136 -5.36 -12.36 -16.31
CA ILE A 136 -4.51 -11.47 -15.51
C ILE A 136 -3.11 -11.37 -16.14
N ILE A 137 -2.52 -12.51 -16.52
CA ILE A 137 -1.19 -12.57 -17.16
C ILE A 137 -1.19 -11.74 -18.45
N SER A 138 -2.25 -11.86 -19.26
CA SER A 138 -2.39 -11.11 -20.51
C SER A 138 -2.41 -9.59 -20.29
N LEU A 139 -3.18 -9.11 -19.30
CA LEU A 139 -3.22 -7.70 -18.93
C LEU A 139 -1.88 -7.17 -18.42
N LEU A 140 -1.20 -7.95 -17.57
CA LEU A 140 0.11 -7.59 -17.03
C LEU A 140 1.16 -7.49 -18.12
N ASN A 141 1.24 -8.50 -19.00
CA ASN A 141 2.21 -8.53 -20.10
C ASN A 141 1.94 -7.44 -21.15
N ALA A 142 0.70 -6.97 -21.26
CA ALA A 142 0.34 -5.82 -22.10
C ALA A 142 0.68 -4.46 -21.46
N GLY A 143 1.22 -4.45 -20.23
CA GLY A 143 1.54 -3.21 -19.51
C GLY A 143 0.30 -2.45 -19.04
N CYS A 144 -0.84 -3.12 -18.82
CA CYS A 144 -2.04 -2.44 -18.34
C CYS A 144 -1.84 -1.84 -16.93
N TYR A 145 -0.97 -2.44 -16.12
CA TYR A 145 -0.58 -1.93 -14.81
C TYR A 145 0.91 -1.55 -14.78
N GLU A 146 1.18 -0.24 -14.85
CA GLU A 146 2.54 0.30 -14.80
C GLU A 146 2.88 0.76 -13.38
N LEU A 147 3.42 -0.17 -12.58
CA LEU A 147 3.71 -0.01 -11.15
C LEU A 147 4.40 1.33 -10.82
N ASP A 148 5.46 1.67 -11.55
CA ASP A 148 6.35 2.81 -11.26
C ASP A 148 5.75 4.17 -11.59
N ARG A 149 4.62 4.21 -12.30
CA ARG A 149 3.89 5.48 -12.55
C ARG A 149 3.10 5.94 -11.34
N HIS A 150 2.82 5.04 -10.39
CA HIS A 150 2.01 5.34 -9.23
C HIS A 150 2.88 5.57 -7.99
N ALA A 151 2.45 6.51 -7.13
CA ALA A 151 3.08 6.69 -5.83
C ALA A 151 3.09 5.36 -5.05
N TYR A 152 4.19 5.09 -4.33
CA TYR A 152 4.46 3.80 -3.68
C TYR A 152 3.28 3.26 -2.86
N THR A 153 2.49 4.13 -2.23
CA THR A 153 1.38 3.66 -1.42
C THR A 153 0.16 3.18 -2.20
N TYR A 154 -0.07 3.69 -3.40
CA TYR A 154 -1.07 3.10 -4.29
C TYR A 154 -0.65 1.69 -4.73
N GLN A 155 0.66 1.47 -4.91
CA GLN A 155 1.20 0.14 -5.19
C GLN A 155 0.93 -0.83 -4.04
N ILE A 156 1.21 -0.40 -2.79
CA ILE A 156 0.90 -1.19 -1.58
C ILE A 156 -0.60 -1.49 -1.49
N HIS A 157 -1.46 -0.51 -1.77
CA HIS A 157 -2.91 -0.70 -1.71
C HIS A 157 -3.38 -1.82 -2.65
N THR A 158 -2.93 -1.79 -3.91
CA THR A 158 -3.20 -2.84 -4.89
C THR A 158 -2.70 -4.20 -4.42
N ALA A 159 -1.47 -4.25 -3.91
CA ALA A 159 -0.87 -5.48 -3.42
C ALA A 159 -1.67 -6.08 -2.26
N ILE A 160 -2.03 -5.28 -1.25
CA ILE A 160 -2.86 -5.70 -0.11
C ILE A 160 -4.23 -6.22 -0.59
N ALA A 161 -4.89 -5.49 -1.51
CA ALA A 161 -6.20 -5.86 -2.01
C ALA A 161 -6.21 -7.25 -2.69
N LEU A 162 -5.12 -7.59 -3.39
CA LEU A 162 -4.91 -8.91 -3.97
C LEU A 162 -4.46 -9.95 -2.95
N GLY A 163 -3.51 -9.63 -2.06
CA GLY A 163 -3.04 -10.55 -1.01
C GLY A 163 -4.16 -11.08 -0.12
N LEU A 164 -5.14 -10.24 0.21
CA LEU A 164 -6.33 -10.64 0.96
C LEU A 164 -7.21 -11.68 0.25
N ILE A 165 -7.16 -11.75 -1.08
CA ILE A 165 -7.77 -12.82 -1.86
C ILE A 165 -6.83 -14.01 -1.91
N ILE A 166 -5.58 -13.82 -2.35
CA ILE A 166 -4.58 -14.89 -2.54
C ILE A 166 -4.51 -15.80 -1.30
N ARG A 167 -4.48 -15.22 -0.09
CA ARG A 167 -4.41 -15.98 1.17
C ARG A 167 -5.56 -16.96 1.42
N LYS A 168 -6.66 -16.84 0.68
CA LYS A 168 -7.86 -17.70 0.80
C LYS A 168 -7.91 -18.80 -0.25
N HIS A 169 -6.95 -18.86 -1.17
CA HIS A 169 -6.93 -19.80 -2.28
C HIS A 169 -5.63 -20.60 -2.31
N PRO A 170 -5.67 -21.86 -2.78
CA PRO A 170 -4.47 -22.67 -2.93
C PRO A 170 -3.54 -22.13 -4.01
N LEU A 171 -2.24 -22.14 -3.73
CA LEU A 171 -1.21 -21.56 -4.62
C LEU A 171 -0.73 -22.54 -5.70
N GLU A 172 -0.79 -23.85 -5.42
CA GLU A 172 -0.16 -24.94 -6.21
C GLU A 172 -0.55 -24.93 -7.69
N ASN A 173 -1.79 -24.56 -8.00
CA ASN A 173 -2.32 -24.55 -9.36
C ASN A 173 -2.14 -23.21 -10.09
N ARG A 174 -1.44 -22.25 -9.47
CA ARG A 174 -1.35 -20.86 -9.95
C ARG A 174 0.08 -20.39 -10.17
N ILE A 175 1.04 -21.32 -10.20
CA ILE A 175 2.47 -21.03 -10.39
C ILE A 175 2.71 -20.05 -11.56
N PRO A 176 2.12 -20.22 -12.77
CA PRO A 176 2.39 -19.32 -13.89
C PRO A 176 2.07 -17.84 -13.60
N LEU A 177 0.98 -17.57 -12.87
CA LEU A 177 0.61 -16.23 -12.45
C LEU A 177 1.50 -15.76 -11.29
N LEU A 178 1.65 -16.59 -10.26
CA LEU A 178 2.37 -16.26 -9.04
C LEU A 178 3.87 -16.05 -9.25
N SER A 179 4.44 -16.60 -10.33
CA SER A 179 5.82 -16.41 -10.77
C SER A 179 5.96 -15.51 -12.00
N ASN A 180 4.87 -14.93 -12.52
CA ASN A 180 4.97 -13.96 -13.61
C ASN A 180 5.78 -12.74 -13.12
N PRO A 181 6.79 -12.26 -13.87
CA PRO A 181 7.66 -11.17 -13.40
C PRO A 181 6.90 -9.91 -12.97
N HIS A 182 5.91 -9.48 -13.76
CA HIS A 182 5.10 -8.31 -13.43
C HIS A 182 4.22 -8.54 -12.19
N PHE A 183 3.72 -9.77 -11.99
CA PHE A 183 2.95 -10.10 -10.79
C PHE A 183 3.83 -10.13 -9.53
N VAL A 184 5.03 -10.70 -9.64
CA VAL A 184 6.01 -10.72 -8.54
C VAL A 184 6.41 -9.30 -8.15
N GLU A 185 6.78 -8.48 -9.13
CA GLU A 185 7.22 -7.11 -8.92
C GLU A 185 6.11 -6.23 -8.33
N SER A 186 4.90 -6.34 -8.89
CA SER A 186 3.80 -5.45 -8.54
C SER A 186 3.00 -5.87 -7.30
N ILE A 187 2.95 -7.17 -7.00
CA ILE A 187 2.16 -7.73 -5.90
C ILE A 187 3.06 -8.32 -4.82
N TYR A 188 3.88 -9.33 -5.15
CA TYR A 188 4.62 -10.08 -4.13
C TYR A 188 5.61 -9.20 -3.35
N LEU A 189 6.41 -8.37 -4.05
CA LEU A 189 7.40 -7.48 -3.44
C LEU A 189 6.78 -6.27 -2.70
N ARG A 190 5.47 -6.05 -2.85
CA ARG A 190 4.73 -4.91 -2.29
C ARG A 190 3.75 -5.30 -1.17
N LEU A 191 3.30 -6.55 -1.13
CA LEU A 191 2.29 -7.06 -0.19
C LEU A 191 2.83 -7.19 1.25
N ILE A 192 3.96 -7.88 1.41
CA ILE A 192 4.66 -8.19 2.66
C ILE A 192 3.71 -8.55 3.81
N ASP A 193 3.29 -9.82 3.85
CA ASP A 193 2.35 -10.34 4.84
C ASP A 193 3.05 -11.09 5.98
N TYR A 194 3.48 -10.34 6.99
CA TYR A 194 4.12 -10.90 8.19
C TYR A 194 3.18 -11.77 9.01
N SER A 195 1.86 -11.58 8.87
CA SER A 195 0.89 -12.43 9.55
C SER A 195 0.85 -13.87 9.04
N ALA A 196 1.50 -14.15 7.91
CA ALA A 196 1.39 -15.42 7.20
C ALA A 196 2.74 -15.97 6.70
N LEU A 197 3.87 -15.62 7.33
CA LEU A 197 5.20 -16.19 7.00
C LEU A 197 5.27 -17.72 7.21
N ASN A 198 4.52 -18.24 8.19
CA ASN A 198 4.35 -19.68 8.41
C ASN A 198 3.11 -20.27 7.68
N GLY A 199 2.48 -19.50 6.79
CA GLY A 199 1.36 -19.93 5.97
C GLY A 199 1.58 -19.59 4.49
N TYR A 200 0.52 -19.17 3.80
CA TYR A 200 0.51 -18.97 2.35
C TYR A 200 1.65 -18.07 1.84
N TYR A 201 2.05 -17.03 2.59
CA TYR A 201 3.09 -16.10 2.13
C TYR A 201 4.47 -16.76 2.18
N GLY A 202 4.73 -17.59 3.18
CA GLY A 202 5.90 -18.45 3.23
C GLY A 202 5.90 -19.56 2.16
N GLU A 203 4.74 -20.14 1.86
CA GLU A 203 4.59 -21.10 0.76
C GLU A 203 4.87 -20.44 -0.60
N TRP A 204 4.38 -19.23 -0.81
CA TRP A 204 4.66 -18.43 -2.01
C TRP A 204 6.15 -18.08 -2.11
N THR A 205 6.78 -17.73 -0.99
CA THR A 205 8.23 -17.51 -0.90
C THR A 205 9.01 -18.75 -1.40
N HIS A 206 8.66 -19.93 -0.90
CA HIS A 206 9.29 -21.19 -1.30
C HIS A 206 9.02 -21.54 -2.78
N LEU A 207 7.81 -21.26 -3.28
CA LEU A 207 7.48 -21.43 -4.69
C LEU A 207 8.42 -20.60 -5.58
N LEU A 208 8.62 -19.32 -5.26
CA LEU A 208 9.45 -18.40 -6.05
C LEU A 208 10.93 -18.75 -6.04
N GLN A 209 11.46 -19.36 -4.97
CA GLN A 209 12.84 -19.85 -4.92
C GLN A 209 13.16 -20.87 -6.03
N ASN A 210 12.14 -21.55 -6.54
CA ASN A 210 12.28 -22.56 -7.60
C ASN A 210 11.99 -22.01 -9.00
N GLN A 211 11.88 -20.69 -9.16
CA GLN A 211 11.52 -20.01 -10.40
C GLN A 211 12.61 -19.03 -10.86
N PRO A 212 12.67 -18.66 -12.15
CA PRO A 212 13.54 -17.59 -12.61
C PRO A 212 13.04 -16.25 -12.04
N ILE A 213 13.76 -15.71 -11.06
CA ILE A 213 13.41 -14.48 -10.34
C ILE A 213 14.53 -13.44 -10.42
N SER A 214 14.15 -12.16 -10.34
CA SER A 214 15.09 -11.03 -10.34
C SER A 214 16.03 -11.06 -9.13
N VAL A 215 17.18 -10.38 -9.25
CA VAL A 215 18.12 -10.21 -8.13
C VAL A 215 17.46 -9.54 -6.93
N GLU A 216 16.62 -8.51 -7.17
CA GLU A 216 15.85 -7.86 -6.11
C GLU A 216 14.95 -8.86 -5.37
N CYS A 217 14.24 -9.73 -6.10
CA CYS A 217 13.38 -10.75 -5.52
C CYS A 217 14.18 -11.78 -4.71
N GLN A 218 15.36 -12.19 -5.18
CA GLN A 218 16.25 -13.09 -4.43
C GLN A 218 16.68 -12.47 -3.09
N ILE A 219 17.08 -11.20 -3.09
CA ILE A 219 17.48 -10.48 -1.86
C ILE A 219 16.27 -10.33 -0.92
N PHE A 220 15.10 -10.01 -1.47
CA PHE A 220 13.86 -9.90 -0.70
C PHE A 220 13.51 -11.21 -0.01
N ILE A 221 13.53 -12.34 -0.75
CA ILE A 221 13.29 -13.68 -0.20
C ILE A 221 14.31 -14.02 0.89
N ALA A 222 15.59 -13.71 0.67
CA ALA A 222 16.64 -13.93 1.67
C ALA A 222 16.36 -13.18 2.98
N CYS A 223 15.88 -11.94 2.89
CA CYS A 223 15.47 -11.18 4.06
C CYS A 223 14.29 -11.83 4.79
N LEU A 224 13.24 -12.23 4.07
CA LEU A 224 12.07 -12.87 4.67
C LEU A 224 12.41 -14.20 5.35
N GLU A 225 13.21 -15.05 4.72
CA GLU A 225 13.62 -16.34 5.30
C GLU A 225 14.44 -16.16 6.58
N ARG A 226 15.32 -15.16 6.62
CA ARG A 226 16.09 -14.84 7.83
C ARG A 226 15.22 -14.34 8.97
N LEU A 227 14.29 -13.42 8.70
CA LEU A 227 13.32 -12.95 9.69
C LEU A 227 12.43 -14.11 10.17
N LYS A 228 11.94 -14.94 9.25
CA LYS A 228 11.13 -16.13 9.56
C LYS A 228 11.91 -17.12 10.44
N SER A 229 13.16 -17.42 10.12
CA SER A 229 14.00 -18.29 10.96
C SER A 229 14.20 -17.72 12.36
N PHE A 230 14.45 -16.42 12.48
CA PHE A 230 14.54 -15.75 13.78
C PHE A 230 13.25 -15.89 14.60
N LEU A 231 12.09 -15.58 14.00
CA LEU A 231 10.79 -15.71 14.66
C LEU A 231 10.44 -17.15 15.02
N ASN A 232 10.91 -18.10 14.20
CA ASN A 232 10.77 -19.53 14.43
C ASN A 232 11.80 -20.10 15.40
N GLN A 233 12.76 -19.31 15.86
CA GLN A 233 13.87 -19.75 16.69
C GLN A 233 14.64 -20.93 16.07
N THR A 234 14.75 -20.94 14.74
CA THR A 234 15.53 -21.90 13.97
C THR A 234 16.84 -21.29 13.52
N THR A 235 17.72 -22.11 12.94
CA THR A 235 18.98 -21.63 12.37
C THR A 235 18.71 -20.58 11.29
N ILE A 236 19.29 -19.40 11.47
CA ILE A 236 19.21 -18.31 10.50
C ILE A 236 20.11 -18.66 9.30
N PRO A 237 19.56 -18.71 8.07
CA PRO A 237 20.35 -19.07 6.90
C PRO A 237 21.38 -17.98 6.58
N ASN A 238 22.61 -18.40 6.27
CA ASN A 238 23.67 -17.48 5.85
C ASN A 238 23.36 -16.85 4.49
N TRP A 239 23.75 -15.59 4.31
CA TRP A 239 23.64 -14.89 3.03
C TRP A 239 24.89 -14.03 2.79
N ASN A 240 25.32 -13.90 1.53
CA ASN A 240 26.45 -13.07 1.17
C ASN A 240 26.00 -11.63 0.86
N TRP A 241 26.37 -10.68 1.72
CA TRP A 241 26.03 -9.25 1.58
C TRP A 241 27.08 -8.41 0.83
N ALA A 242 28.18 -9.01 0.38
CA ALA A 242 29.32 -8.28 -0.17
C ALA A 242 29.01 -7.60 -1.51
N GLU A 243 28.22 -8.24 -2.37
CA GLU A 243 27.98 -7.80 -3.75
C GLU A 243 26.49 -7.52 -4.00
N LEU A 244 25.91 -6.58 -3.24
CA LEU A 244 24.54 -6.12 -3.44
C LEU A 244 24.51 -4.91 -4.38
N PRO A 245 23.53 -4.80 -5.31
CA PRO A 245 23.33 -3.61 -6.14
C PRO A 245 22.69 -2.47 -5.34
N ARG A 246 23.34 -2.03 -4.25
CA ARG A 246 22.74 -1.19 -3.19
C ARG A 246 22.13 0.10 -3.73
N GLN A 247 22.70 0.73 -4.76
CA GLN A 247 22.16 1.99 -5.29
C GLN A 247 20.77 1.81 -5.94
N GLU A 248 20.51 0.68 -6.56
CA GLU A 248 19.30 0.39 -7.34
C GLU A 248 18.15 -0.15 -6.47
N LEU A 249 18.43 -0.59 -5.24
CA LEU A 249 17.41 -1.17 -4.37
C LEU A 249 16.45 -0.12 -3.81
N HIS A 250 15.16 -0.47 -3.82
CA HIS A 250 14.11 0.31 -3.19
C HIS A 250 14.40 0.55 -1.69
N PRO A 251 14.13 1.75 -1.13
CA PRO A 251 14.44 2.05 0.27
C PRO A 251 13.84 1.06 1.29
N ALA A 252 12.61 0.58 1.04
CA ALA A 252 12.00 -0.45 1.89
C ALA A 252 12.81 -1.77 1.93
N LEU A 253 13.39 -2.22 0.81
CA LEU A 253 14.22 -3.42 0.79
C LEU A 253 15.57 -3.17 1.48
N LYS A 254 16.16 -1.98 1.33
CA LYS A 254 17.34 -1.56 2.10
C LYS A 254 17.08 -1.63 3.61
N GLY A 255 15.91 -1.15 4.06
CA GLY A 255 15.48 -1.26 5.46
C GLY A 255 15.40 -2.71 5.95
N ARG A 256 14.96 -3.65 5.09
CA ARG A 256 14.99 -5.08 5.39
C ARG A 256 16.39 -5.64 5.51
N ILE A 257 17.26 -5.33 4.57
CA ILE A 257 18.67 -5.76 4.61
C ILE A 257 19.33 -5.30 5.90
N PHE A 258 19.16 -4.03 6.26
CA PHE A 258 19.62 -3.49 7.53
C PHE A 258 19.11 -4.31 8.71
N THR A 259 17.79 -4.58 8.76
CA THR A 259 17.16 -5.31 9.87
C THR A 259 17.69 -6.73 10.02
N VAL A 260 17.78 -7.50 8.92
CA VAL A 260 18.20 -8.92 9.00
C VAL A 260 19.71 -9.11 9.17
N GLN A 261 20.48 -8.05 8.94
CA GLN A 261 21.90 -8.01 9.29
C GLN A 261 22.12 -7.81 10.79
N LEU A 262 21.20 -7.15 11.52
CA LEU A 262 21.25 -7.06 12.99
C LEU A 262 21.10 -8.42 13.69
N LEU A 263 20.60 -9.43 12.96
CA LEU A 263 20.48 -10.80 13.44
C LEU A 263 21.81 -11.56 13.42
N GLU A 264 22.89 -10.96 12.90
CA GLU A 264 24.21 -11.59 12.81
C GLU A 264 25.02 -11.40 14.11
N ASN A 265 25.79 -12.44 14.47
CA ASN A 265 26.60 -12.47 15.69
C ASN A 265 27.62 -11.33 15.79
N GLU A 266 28.09 -10.80 14.65
CA GLU A 266 29.05 -9.70 14.57
C GLU A 266 28.45 -8.53 13.78
N SER A 267 27.36 -7.96 14.30
CA SER A 267 26.74 -6.79 13.68
C SER A 267 27.58 -5.52 13.94
N PRO A 268 27.88 -4.72 12.90
CA PRO A 268 28.44 -3.37 13.08
C PRO A 268 27.54 -2.47 13.93
N SER A 269 28.03 -1.29 14.32
CA SER A 269 27.15 -0.28 14.92
C SER A 269 25.98 0.06 13.98
N PHE A 270 24.85 0.50 14.52
CA PHE A 270 23.69 0.87 13.69
C PHE A 270 24.06 1.95 12.65
N ASP A 271 24.90 2.92 13.02
CA ASP A 271 25.36 3.96 12.10
C ASP A 271 26.25 3.39 10.98
N ASP A 272 27.17 2.48 11.29
CA ASP A 272 28.03 1.84 10.28
C ASP A 272 27.22 0.96 9.33
N LEU A 273 26.29 0.18 9.88
CA LEU A 273 25.42 -0.69 9.10
C LEU A 273 24.51 0.12 8.19
N TRP A 274 23.86 1.15 8.73
CA TRP A 274 23.03 2.06 7.96
C TRP A 274 23.83 2.76 6.86
N LYS A 275 25.02 3.27 7.19
CA LYS A 275 25.91 3.91 6.23
C LYS A 275 26.31 2.95 5.11
N SER A 276 26.57 1.69 5.43
CA SER A 276 26.88 0.70 4.42
C SER A 276 25.68 0.45 3.50
N THR A 277 24.46 0.41 4.03
CA THR A 277 23.25 -0.01 3.31
C THR A 277 22.64 1.11 2.48
N PHE A 278 22.71 2.35 2.96
CA PHE A 278 22.08 3.52 2.35
C PHE A 278 23.08 4.55 1.79
N GLY A 279 24.36 4.48 2.15
CA GLY A 279 25.34 5.54 1.86
C GLY A 279 25.51 6.52 3.04
N GLY A 280 26.25 7.61 2.83
CA GLY A 280 26.52 8.61 3.88
C GLY A 280 25.23 9.24 4.45
N ILE A 281 25.28 9.65 5.73
CA ILE A 281 24.14 10.19 6.49
C ILE A 281 23.72 11.60 6.01
N ASP A 282 24.62 12.33 5.33
CA ASP A 282 24.44 13.74 5.01
C ASP A 282 23.63 14.03 3.72
N GLU A 283 23.25 13.01 2.96
CA GLU A 283 22.53 13.21 1.71
C GLU A 283 21.09 12.71 1.83
N THR A 284 20.16 13.66 1.95
CA THR A 284 18.70 13.55 1.83
C THR A 284 17.92 12.99 3.02
N TYR A 285 16.78 13.64 3.29
CA TYR A 285 15.67 13.12 4.11
C TYR A 285 15.41 11.66 3.71
N PHE A 286 15.66 10.72 4.61
CA PHE A 286 15.37 9.32 4.34
C PHE A 286 13.87 9.15 4.07
N GLU A 287 13.51 8.48 2.98
CA GLU A 287 12.12 8.11 2.75
C GLU A 287 11.61 7.27 3.93
N LEU A 288 10.42 7.59 4.46
CA LEU A 288 9.81 6.85 5.58
C LEU A 288 9.72 5.34 5.31
N SER A 289 9.63 4.95 4.03
CA SER A 289 9.63 3.57 3.58
C SER A 289 10.85 2.76 4.03
N ALA A 290 12.01 3.40 4.20
CA ALA A 290 13.25 2.78 4.69
C ALA A 290 13.17 2.31 6.15
N PHE A 291 12.30 2.94 6.95
CA PHE A 291 12.18 2.66 8.38
C PHE A 291 11.01 1.74 8.74
N ILE A 292 10.19 1.36 7.78
CA ILE A 292 9.04 0.46 8.01
C ILE A 292 9.51 -0.84 8.66
N GLU A 293 10.51 -1.50 8.06
CA GLU A 293 11.02 -2.77 8.59
C GLU A 293 11.73 -2.61 9.94
N PRO A 294 12.74 -1.74 10.07
CA PRO A 294 13.45 -1.59 11.33
C PRO A 294 12.52 -1.22 12.49
N SER A 295 11.54 -0.35 12.27
CA SER A 295 10.59 0.08 13.32
C SER A 295 9.66 -1.05 13.72
N THR A 296 9.12 -1.80 12.75
CA THR A 296 8.26 -2.97 13.02
C THR A 296 9.03 -4.02 13.80
N PHE A 297 10.27 -4.32 13.40
CA PHE A 297 11.13 -5.27 14.10
C PHE A 297 11.45 -4.82 15.52
N ALA A 298 11.85 -3.56 15.71
CA ALA A 298 12.16 -3.01 17.03
C ALA A 298 10.98 -3.12 18.00
N LEU A 299 9.77 -2.79 17.53
CA LEU A 299 8.54 -2.92 18.30
C LEU A 299 8.21 -4.38 18.60
N ALA A 300 8.19 -5.26 17.60
CA ALA A 300 7.78 -6.66 17.79
C ALA A 300 8.74 -7.44 18.70
N THR A 301 10.00 -7.03 18.76
CA THR A 301 11.04 -7.71 19.56
C THR A 301 11.36 -7.00 20.89
N GLY A 302 10.82 -5.80 21.11
CA GLY A 302 11.22 -4.97 22.27
C GLY A 302 12.67 -4.50 22.21
N HIS A 303 13.24 -4.29 21.02
CA HIS A 303 14.65 -3.92 20.85
C HIS A 303 14.88 -2.43 21.21
N ARG A 304 15.11 -2.15 22.49
CA ARG A 304 15.30 -0.79 23.05
C ARG A 304 16.33 0.05 22.30
N GLU A 305 17.53 -0.50 22.08
CA GLU A 305 18.64 0.25 21.47
C GLU A 305 18.32 0.68 20.03
N LEU A 306 17.79 -0.25 19.23
CA LEU A 306 17.34 0.02 17.87
C LEU A 306 16.20 1.05 17.85
N ALA A 307 15.18 0.89 18.70
CA ALA A 307 14.07 1.83 18.79
C ALA A 307 14.54 3.25 19.16
N THR A 308 15.47 3.36 20.10
CA THR A 308 16.07 4.64 20.51
C THR A 308 16.84 5.27 19.36
N TRP A 309 17.62 4.49 18.62
CA TRP A 309 18.37 4.95 17.46
C TRP A 309 17.43 5.42 16.34
N LEU A 310 16.37 4.66 16.03
CA LEU A 310 15.41 5.00 14.98
C LEU A 310 14.68 6.32 15.26
N ILE A 311 14.23 6.54 16.51
CA ILE A 311 13.57 7.81 16.91
C ILE A 311 14.46 9.02 16.63
N GLN A 312 15.77 8.91 16.79
CA GLN A 312 16.70 10.01 16.56
C GLN A 312 16.91 10.32 15.07
N LYS A 313 16.68 9.33 14.18
CA LYS A 313 16.92 9.46 12.73
C LYS A 313 15.65 9.81 11.96
N VAL A 314 14.47 9.47 12.48
CA VAL A 314 13.19 9.67 11.81
C VAL A 314 12.56 11.00 12.24
N GLN A 315 12.39 11.92 11.29
CA GLN A 315 11.57 13.13 11.48
C GLN A 315 10.28 13.02 10.68
N ILE A 316 9.14 12.97 11.36
CA ILE A 316 7.82 12.92 10.72
C ILE A 316 7.18 14.30 10.74
N ASN A 317 6.92 14.85 9.55
CA ASN A 317 6.10 16.04 9.42
C ASN A 317 4.63 15.65 9.27
N GLU A 318 3.90 15.62 10.39
CA GLU A 318 2.48 15.21 10.44
C GLU A 318 1.59 15.98 9.46
N SER A 319 1.85 17.27 9.26
CA SER A 319 1.05 18.14 8.38
C SER A 319 1.19 17.84 6.88
N ALA A 320 2.23 17.10 6.51
CA ALA A 320 2.53 16.75 5.12
C ALA A 320 2.11 15.31 4.78
N LEU A 321 1.60 14.54 5.75
CA LEU A 321 1.25 13.14 5.54
C LEU A 321 -0.08 12.98 4.80
N GLN A 322 -0.10 12.08 3.83
CA GLN A 322 -1.32 11.56 3.23
C GLN A 322 -1.92 10.45 4.11
N GLN A 323 -3.23 10.19 3.98
CA GLN A 323 -3.98 9.27 4.85
C GLN A 323 -3.33 7.88 5.02
N PHE A 324 -2.68 7.37 3.98
CA PHE A 324 -2.05 6.05 4.00
C PHE A 324 -0.66 6.01 4.67
N GLN A 325 -0.06 7.18 4.92
CA GLN A 325 1.19 7.33 5.68
C GLN A 325 0.92 7.43 7.19
N LEU A 326 -0.36 7.50 7.60
CA LEU A 326 -0.74 7.49 9.01
C LEU A 326 -0.28 6.20 9.70
N HIS A 327 -0.25 5.06 9.00
CA HIS A 327 0.32 3.82 9.55
C HIS A 327 1.72 4.04 10.15
N ASP A 328 2.62 4.69 9.39
CA ASP A 328 4.01 4.89 9.80
C ASP A 328 4.11 5.90 10.96
N LEU A 329 3.23 6.90 10.99
CA LEU A 329 3.08 7.83 12.12
C LEU A 329 2.65 7.10 13.39
N HIS A 330 1.67 6.21 13.29
CA HIS A 330 1.15 5.46 14.43
C HIS A 330 2.16 4.41 14.93
N VAL A 331 2.91 3.77 14.05
CA VAL A 331 4.08 2.96 14.41
C VAL A 331 5.13 3.81 15.15
N HIS A 332 5.39 5.03 14.70
CA HIS A 332 6.30 5.94 15.40
C HIS A 332 5.80 6.32 16.80
N PHE A 333 4.51 6.58 16.98
CA PHE A 333 3.92 6.82 18.31
C PHE A 333 4.09 5.63 19.26
N LEU A 334 3.88 4.40 18.77
CA LEU A 334 4.14 3.19 19.55
C LEU A 334 5.60 3.09 19.96
N MET A 335 6.52 3.40 19.04
CA MET A 335 7.97 3.34 19.31
C MET A 335 8.38 4.38 20.37
N GLN A 336 7.83 5.60 20.29
CA GLN A 336 8.03 6.65 21.30
C GLN A 336 7.50 6.22 22.69
N ALA A 337 6.30 5.63 22.74
CA ALA A 337 5.73 5.12 23.98
C ALA A 337 6.58 3.98 24.58
N MET A 338 7.04 3.05 23.74
CA MET A 338 7.91 1.94 24.14
C MET A 338 9.22 2.43 24.74
N CYS A 339 9.91 3.38 24.09
CA CYS A 339 11.14 3.96 24.64
C CYS A 339 10.89 4.72 25.95
N ALA A 340 9.78 5.44 26.07
CA ALA A 340 9.41 6.10 27.32
C ALA A 340 9.19 5.10 28.46
N LEU A 341 8.58 3.95 28.21
CA LEU A 341 8.42 2.89 29.20
C LEU A 341 9.75 2.26 29.61
N PHE A 342 10.66 2.00 28.65
CA PHE A 342 12.02 1.55 28.97
C PHE A 342 12.84 2.52 29.84
N ASP A 343 12.48 3.80 29.83
CA ASP A 343 13.12 4.87 30.60
C ASP A 343 12.32 5.23 31.89
N ASP A 344 11.30 4.45 32.25
CA ASP A 344 10.39 4.72 33.38
C ASP A 344 9.66 6.08 33.30
N ARG A 345 9.49 6.62 32.08
CA ARG A 345 8.81 7.90 31.80
C ARG A 345 7.32 7.69 31.50
N LEU A 346 6.56 7.23 32.50
CA LEU A 346 5.14 6.89 32.36
C LEU A 346 4.27 8.01 31.75
N ARG A 347 4.49 9.27 32.14
CA ARG A 347 3.72 10.41 31.61
C ARG A 347 3.94 10.62 30.10
N ASP A 348 5.18 10.43 29.64
CA ASP A 348 5.51 10.56 28.23
C ASP A 348 4.92 9.39 27.43
N ALA A 349 4.98 8.17 27.99
CA ALA A 349 4.36 7.01 27.39
C ALA A 349 2.83 7.17 27.24
N GLN A 350 2.15 7.68 28.28
CA GLN A 350 0.72 8.01 28.22
C GLN A 350 0.42 9.08 27.17
N PHE A 351 1.25 10.12 27.07
CA PHE A 351 1.10 11.15 26.04
C PHE A 351 1.14 10.54 24.64
N TRP A 352 2.15 9.72 24.33
CA TRP A 352 2.27 9.11 23.00
C TRP A 352 1.14 8.11 22.71
N MET A 353 0.75 7.29 23.68
CA MET A 353 -0.38 6.37 23.53
C MET A 353 -1.73 7.09 23.38
N SER A 354 -1.90 8.31 23.93
CA SER A 354 -3.11 9.11 23.71
C SER A 354 -3.25 9.62 22.27
N ARG A 355 -2.16 9.65 21.51
CA ARG A 355 -2.12 10.03 20.09
C ARG A 355 -2.23 8.82 19.16
N PHE A 356 -2.06 7.62 19.69
CA PHE A 356 -2.14 6.38 18.94
C PHE A 356 -3.61 5.99 18.71
N ASP A 357 -3.95 5.70 17.45
CA ASP A 357 -5.21 5.12 17.02
C ASP A 357 -4.90 3.78 16.35
N GLU A 358 -5.38 2.69 16.94
CA GLU A 358 -5.19 1.34 16.43
C GLU A 358 -5.85 1.15 15.05
N ASN A 359 -6.91 1.90 14.73
CA ASN A 359 -7.57 1.82 13.43
C ASN A 359 -6.68 2.34 12.30
N GLU A 360 -5.64 3.12 12.62
CA GLU A 360 -4.67 3.60 11.65
C GLU A 360 -3.55 2.59 11.34
N LEU A 361 -3.52 1.44 12.04
CA LEU A 361 -2.74 0.26 11.65
C LEU A 361 -3.39 -0.49 10.48
N ARG A 362 -3.75 0.25 9.42
CA ARG A 362 -4.58 -0.18 8.28
C ARG A 362 -3.94 -1.21 7.33
N ARG A 363 -2.73 -1.70 7.62
CA ARG A 363 -2.06 -2.73 6.83
C ARG A 363 -2.36 -4.09 7.48
N PRO A 364 -3.34 -4.87 6.98
CA PRO A 364 -3.73 -6.14 7.62
C PRO A 364 -2.55 -7.11 7.73
N CYS A 365 -1.64 -7.01 6.76
CA CYS A 365 -0.38 -7.73 6.64
C CYS A 365 0.62 -7.47 7.79
N PHE A 366 0.42 -6.40 8.58
CA PHE A 366 1.24 -6.02 9.74
C PHE A 366 0.45 -6.07 11.06
N TYR A 367 -0.88 -6.07 11.00
CA TYR A 367 -1.73 -5.87 12.18
C TYR A 367 -1.47 -6.91 13.27
N ASP A 368 -1.50 -8.20 12.92
CA ASP A 368 -1.25 -9.27 13.89
C ASP A 368 0.15 -9.16 14.51
N PHE A 369 1.13 -8.70 13.73
CA PHE A 369 2.52 -8.53 14.18
C PHE A 369 2.68 -7.37 15.17
N LEU A 370 1.93 -6.29 14.98
CA LEU A 370 1.93 -5.11 15.86
C LEU A 370 0.96 -5.24 17.04
N LEU A 371 0.00 -6.16 16.99
CA LEU A 371 -0.94 -6.37 18.08
C LEU A 371 -0.24 -6.72 19.39
N PHE A 372 0.83 -7.52 19.34
CA PHE A 372 1.63 -7.88 20.51
C PHE A 372 2.19 -6.65 21.23
N PRO A 373 3.03 -5.79 20.59
CA PRO A 373 3.55 -4.61 21.27
C PRO A 373 2.44 -3.63 21.66
N VAL A 374 1.38 -3.45 20.86
CA VAL A 374 0.25 -2.56 21.23
C VAL A 374 -0.35 -2.97 22.58
N ARG A 375 -0.76 -4.23 22.71
CA ARG A 375 -1.35 -4.75 23.95
C ARG A 375 -0.35 -4.72 25.09
N ARG A 376 0.93 -5.00 24.81
CA ARG A 376 1.99 -4.99 25.83
C ARG A 376 2.23 -3.61 26.42
N LEU A 377 2.21 -2.56 25.58
CA LEU A 377 2.34 -1.16 25.99
C LEU A 377 1.13 -0.71 26.81
N GLN A 378 -0.08 -1.05 26.35
CA GLN A 378 -1.32 -0.78 27.09
C GLN A 378 -1.26 -1.43 28.47
N ALA A 379 -0.72 -2.64 28.56
CA ALA A 379 -0.68 -3.38 29.81
C ALA A 379 0.30 -2.80 30.85
N GLU A 380 1.43 -2.24 30.41
CA GLU A 380 2.31 -1.45 31.31
C GLU A 380 1.58 -0.23 31.85
N LEU A 381 0.86 0.49 30.99
CA LEU A 381 0.21 1.75 31.38
C LEU A 381 -0.98 1.53 32.32
N ASN A 382 -1.60 0.36 32.26
CA ASN A 382 -2.74 -0.02 33.09
C ASN A 382 -2.34 -0.79 34.36
N ASP A 383 -1.06 -1.08 34.56
CA ASP A 383 -0.55 -1.92 35.65
C ASP A 383 -1.15 -3.34 35.66
N ASP A 384 -1.40 -3.91 34.47
CA ASP A 384 -1.96 -5.25 34.28
C ASP A 384 -1.06 -6.19 33.44
N ALA A 385 0.21 -5.80 33.24
CA ALA A 385 1.21 -6.57 32.48
C ALA A 385 1.46 -8.00 33.00
N PHE A 386 1.05 -8.33 34.23
CA PHE A 386 1.08 -9.71 34.75
C PHE A 386 0.02 -10.64 34.10
N ILE A 387 -0.93 -10.08 33.36
CA ILE A 387 -1.96 -10.81 32.63
C ILE A 387 -1.48 -10.97 31.19
N TYR A 388 -1.37 -12.22 30.72
CA TYR A 388 -1.16 -12.50 29.30
C TYR A 388 -2.51 -12.58 28.57
N PRO A 389 -2.89 -11.59 27.74
CA PRO A 389 -4.26 -11.48 27.24
C PRO A 389 -4.64 -12.61 26.28
N THR A 390 -5.90 -13.04 26.32
CA THR A 390 -6.42 -14.09 25.43
C THR A 390 -6.27 -13.74 23.95
N GLU A 391 -6.55 -12.49 23.58
CA GLU A 391 -6.39 -12.00 22.20
C GLU A 391 -4.93 -12.12 21.70
N VAL A 392 -3.95 -11.83 22.56
CA VAL A 392 -2.52 -11.97 22.22
C VAL A 392 -2.14 -13.45 22.08
N ARG A 393 -2.71 -14.32 22.93
CA ARG A 393 -2.53 -15.77 22.83
C ARG A 393 -3.10 -16.34 21.52
N GLU A 394 -4.31 -15.91 21.13
CA GLU A 394 -4.95 -16.31 19.87
C GLU A 394 -4.16 -15.83 18.65
N MET A 395 -3.68 -14.58 18.69
CA MET A 395 -2.80 -14.04 17.66
C MET A 395 -1.49 -14.83 17.55
N ALA A 396 -0.83 -15.13 18.67
CA ALA A 396 0.42 -15.91 18.66
C ALA A 396 0.23 -17.31 18.03
N VAL A 397 -0.87 -17.98 18.36
CA VAL A 397 -1.26 -19.26 17.73
C VAL A 397 -1.49 -19.10 16.23
N LYS A 398 -2.18 -18.03 15.81
CA LYS A 398 -2.44 -17.74 14.40
C LYS A 398 -1.16 -17.45 13.60
N LEU A 399 -0.23 -16.67 14.16
CA LEU A 399 1.07 -16.40 13.54
C LEU A 399 1.92 -17.67 13.43
N GLY A 400 1.81 -18.55 14.42
CA GLY A 400 2.56 -19.80 14.47
C GLY A 400 4.07 -19.60 14.70
N HIS A 401 4.48 -18.44 15.22
CA HIS A 401 5.89 -18.13 15.52
C HIS A 401 6.15 -18.26 17.03
N PRO A 402 7.03 -19.20 17.48
CA PRO A 402 7.44 -19.36 18.88
C PRO A 402 7.99 -18.10 19.56
N TRP A 403 8.53 -17.14 18.80
CA TRP A 403 8.98 -15.85 19.33
C TRP A 403 7.89 -15.13 20.13
N PHE A 404 6.66 -15.07 19.60
CA PHE A 404 5.52 -14.44 20.28
C PHE A 404 4.99 -15.39 21.35
N SER A 405 5.54 -15.26 22.55
CA SER A 405 5.30 -16.16 23.69
C SER A 405 4.91 -15.40 24.95
N GLU A 406 4.32 -16.12 25.89
CA GLU A 406 4.09 -15.62 27.26
C GLU A 406 5.43 -15.26 27.95
N ASP A 407 6.52 -15.97 27.62
CA ASP A 407 7.86 -15.62 28.09
C ASP A 407 8.33 -14.27 27.56
N LEU A 408 8.16 -14.03 26.25
CA LEU A 408 8.47 -12.71 25.67
C LEU A 408 7.63 -11.63 26.35
N TRP A 409 6.33 -11.87 26.55
CA TRP A 409 5.41 -10.93 27.20
C TRP A 409 5.94 -10.50 28.58
N ASN A 410 6.26 -11.48 29.43
CA ASN A 410 6.77 -11.23 30.77
C ASN A 410 8.14 -10.53 30.77
N SER A 411 8.97 -10.81 29.77
CA SER A 411 10.32 -10.25 29.66
C SER A 411 10.44 -8.98 28.82
N PHE A 412 9.35 -8.47 28.24
CA PHE A 412 9.42 -7.49 27.14
C PHE A 412 10.17 -6.20 27.52
N PHE A 413 9.98 -5.71 28.76
CA PHE A 413 10.68 -4.55 29.31
C PHE A 413 11.89 -4.91 30.19
N THR A 414 12.27 -6.18 30.25
CA THR A 414 13.46 -6.60 30.99
C THR A 414 14.73 -6.37 30.17
N PRO A 415 15.85 -5.97 30.79
CA PRO A 415 17.11 -5.83 30.06
C PRO A 415 17.54 -7.16 29.43
N SER A 416 17.71 -7.15 28.11
CA SER A 416 18.50 -8.11 27.32
C SER A 416 17.84 -9.47 27.01
N ARG A 417 17.27 -9.62 25.81
CA ARG A 417 16.94 -10.94 25.24
C ARG A 417 17.41 -11.21 23.82
N ILE A 418 17.78 -10.21 23.02
CA ILE A 418 18.40 -10.51 21.72
C ILE A 418 19.87 -10.85 22.02
N PRO A 419 20.28 -12.11 21.93
CA PRO A 419 21.68 -12.44 22.10
C PRO A 419 22.40 -11.85 20.88
N ILE A 420 23.39 -11.00 21.09
CA ILE A 420 24.46 -10.79 20.09
C ILE A 420 25.34 -12.08 19.97
N LYS A 421 24.97 -13.18 20.64
CA LYS A 421 25.72 -14.45 20.59
C LYS A 421 24.78 -15.65 20.64
N ALA A 422 24.53 -16.27 19.48
CA ALA A 422 24.17 -17.69 19.46
C ALA A 422 25.38 -18.53 19.92
N PRO A 423 25.20 -19.65 20.64
CA PRO A 423 26.31 -20.50 21.04
C PRO A 423 26.98 -21.08 19.78
N GLY A 424 28.29 -20.87 19.66
CA GLY A 424 29.09 -21.51 18.62
C GLY A 424 28.98 -23.04 18.73
N PRO A 425 29.20 -23.78 17.63
CA PRO A 425 29.18 -25.23 17.65
C PRO A 425 30.23 -25.72 18.66
N ASN A 426 29.79 -26.61 19.54
CA ASN A 426 30.60 -27.29 20.56
C ASN A 426 32.06 -27.50 20.13
N ASP A 427 32.98 -26.92 20.90
CA ASP A 427 34.27 -27.54 21.13
C ASP A 427 34.00 -28.92 21.71
N SER A 428 34.11 -29.93 20.86
CA SER A 428 34.20 -31.31 21.33
C SER A 428 35.61 -31.50 21.89
N PRO A 429 35.77 -31.94 23.15
CA PRO A 429 37.07 -32.38 23.61
C PRO A 429 37.31 -33.76 23.00
N HIS A 430 38.27 -33.87 22.09
CA HIS A 430 39.30 -34.91 22.02
C HIS A 430 40.15 -34.78 20.75
#